data_AF-A0A976MC07-F1
#
_entry.id   AF-A0A976MC07-F1
#
_cell.length_a   1.000
_cell.length_b   1.000
_cell.length_c   1.000
_cell.angle_alpha   90.00
_cell.angle_beta   90.00
_cell.angle_gamma   90.00
#
_symmetry.space_group_name_H-M   'P 1'
#
loop_
_entity.id
_entity.type
_entity.pdbx_description
1 polymer ?
#
loop_
_entity_poly.entity_id
_entity_poly.type
_entity_poly.pdbx_seq_one_letter_code
_entity_poly.pdbx_strand_id
1 'polypeptide(L)'
;MALYTIFKGLLLSFLLIDYRLLVKCSPTKYRAPQPPNPQITQSDINATIIPTNEESDYNSDLNQVIFVSPDDAPERPVHFSVVDSTDSEDPSLSSLVEDSEPVKTPETQTTHKIGVDLDIENMHSNYYSYKKDDYLITYTAKNEYLFTSVKRYNAMIWKATKPREYSNKVVVNVIIKRVTIYRIDGQKKIFQRIKSGCCRKAIWEEIVEISR
;
A
#
# COMPACT_ATOMS: atom_id res chain seq x y z
N MET A 1 6.41 -44.59 39.42
CA MET A 1 7.28 -44.42 38.23
C MET A 1 6.78 -45.26 37.05
N ALA A 2 5.51 -45.12 36.64
CA ALA A 2 4.95 -45.89 35.52
C ALA A 2 4.14 -45.05 34.51
N LEU A 3 3.93 -43.75 34.76
CA LEU A 3 3.24 -42.85 33.82
C LEU A 3 4.19 -42.14 32.84
N TYR A 4 5.49 -42.07 33.15
CA TYR A 4 6.46 -41.30 32.35
C TYR A 4 6.93 -42.05 31.09
N THR A 5 6.64 -43.35 30.99
CA THR A 5 6.99 -44.20 29.84
C THR A 5 5.97 -44.12 28.70
N ILE A 6 4.72 -43.72 28.96
CA ILE A 6 3.69 -43.62 27.92
C ILE A 6 3.80 -42.29 27.15
N PHE A 7 4.26 -41.22 27.79
CA PHE A 7 4.41 -39.90 27.13
C PHE A 7 5.68 -39.75 26.29
N LYS A 8 6.75 -40.53 26.55
CA LYS A 8 7.95 -40.53 25.69
C LYS A 8 7.78 -41.33 24.39
N GLY A 9 6.85 -42.29 24.36
CA GLY A 9 6.53 -43.05 23.15
C GLY A 9 5.71 -42.27 22.12
N LEU A 10 4.91 -41.29 22.57
CA LEU A 10 4.10 -40.46 21.67
C LEU A 10 4.84 -39.22 21.16
N LEU A 11 5.89 -38.76 21.84
CA LEU A 11 6.68 -37.60 21.40
C LEU A 11 7.73 -37.94 20.34
N LEU A 12 8.12 -39.21 20.21
CA LEU A 12 9.08 -39.67 19.19
C LEU A 12 8.42 -40.07 17.87
N SER A 13 7.10 -40.31 17.82
CA SER A 13 6.38 -40.55 16.56
C SER A 13 6.10 -39.26 15.79
N PHE A 14 5.98 -38.11 16.47
CA PHE A 14 5.81 -36.81 15.81
C PHE A 14 7.12 -36.22 15.26
N LEU A 15 8.29 -36.69 15.71
CA LEU A 15 9.59 -36.24 15.19
C LEU A 15 10.12 -37.08 14.02
N LEU A 16 9.50 -38.22 13.71
CA LEU A 16 9.92 -39.11 12.62
C LEU A 16 9.09 -38.99 11.33
N ILE A 17 8.03 -38.18 11.32
CA ILE A 17 7.22 -37.95 10.10
C ILE A 17 7.89 -36.96 9.14
N ASP A 18 8.80 -36.10 9.60
CA ASP A 18 9.39 -35.03 8.77
C ASP A 18 10.70 -35.39 8.04
N TYR A 19 11.30 -36.57 8.26
CA TYR A 19 12.56 -36.94 7.58
C TYR A 19 12.40 -37.71 6.26
N ARG A 20 11.15 -38.08 5.87
CA ARG A 20 10.88 -38.81 4.61
C ARG A 20 10.40 -37.94 3.45
N LEU A 21 10.35 -36.61 3.62
CA LEU A 21 10.00 -35.65 2.54
C LEU A 21 11.21 -34.88 1.98
N LEU A 22 12.42 -35.09 2.51
CA LEU A 22 13.66 -34.43 2.03
C LEU A 22 14.33 -35.14 0.85
N VAL A 23 13.57 -35.80 -0.03
CA VAL A 23 14.11 -36.37 -1.28
C VAL A 23 13.09 -36.19 -2.40
N LYS A 24 13.15 -35.03 -3.06
CA LYS A 24 12.95 -34.79 -4.51
C LYS A 24 12.46 -33.37 -4.78
N CYS A 25 13.39 -32.44 -4.81
CA CYS A 25 13.31 -31.29 -5.72
C CYS A 25 14.70 -31.15 -6.35
N SER A 26 14.94 -31.88 -7.44
CA SER A 26 16.06 -31.56 -8.31
C SER A 26 15.81 -30.19 -8.94
N PRO A 27 16.79 -29.28 -8.95
CA PRO A 27 16.67 -28.07 -9.74
C PRO A 27 16.71 -28.49 -11.22
N THR A 28 15.60 -28.35 -11.93
CA THR A 28 15.64 -28.30 -13.38
C THR A 28 16.44 -27.05 -13.75
N LYS A 29 17.62 -27.26 -14.34
CA LYS A 29 18.42 -26.19 -14.93
C LYS A 29 17.65 -25.62 -16.11
N TYR A 30 16.80 -24.61 -15.87
CA TYR A 30 16.41 -23.70 -16.93
C TYR A 30 17.67 -22.91 -17.32
N ARG A 31 18.27 -23.30 -18.45
CA ARG A 31 19.26 -22.48 -19.13
C ARG A 31 18.52 -21.24 -19.62
N ALA A 32 18.83 -20.07 -19.04
CA ALA A 32 18.41 -18.81 -19.65
C ALA A 32 18.88 -18.79 -21.12
N PRO A 33 18.06 -18.31 -22.07
CA PRO A 33 18.55 -17.98 -23.40
C PRO A 33 19.78 -17.09 -23.24
N GLN A 34 20.91 -17.50 -23.82
CA GLN A 34 22.09 -16.66 -23.84
C GLN A 34 21.72 -15.37 -24.58
N PRO A 35 22.04 -14.18 -24.05
CA PRO A 35 21.89 -12.95 -24.82
C PRO A 35 22.68 -13.09 -26.13
N PRO A 36 22.19 -12.54 -27.25
CA PRO A 36 22.92 -12.58 -28.51
C PRO A 36 24.32 -12.02 -28.29
N ASN A 37 25.32 -12.86 -28.59
CA ASN A 37 26.73 -12.51 -28.51
C ASN A 37 26.99 -11.35 -29.49
N PRO A 38 27.41 -10.15 -29.04
CA PRO A 38 27.85 -9.11 -29.95
C PRO A 38 29.14 -9.58 -30.61
N GLN A 39 29.08 -9.93 -31.89
CA GLN A 39 30.27 -10.11 -32.71
C GLN A 39 30.86 -8.71 -32.95
N ILE A 40 31.80 -8.30 -32.11
CA ILE A 40 32.58 -7.07 -32.32
C ILE A 40 33.50 -7.35 -33.51
N THR A 41 33.23 -6.74 -34.65
CA THR A 41 34.08 -6.81 -35.83
C THR A 41 35.18 -5.75 -35.75
N GLN A 42 36.32 -6.00 -36.42
CA GLN A 42 37.47 -5.07 -36.50
C GLN A 42 37.10 -3.67 -37.06
N SER A 43 35.87 -3.46 -37.52
CA SER A 43 35.29 -2.17 -37.91
C SER A 43 34.95 -1.25 -36.73
N ASP A 44 34.72 -1.79 -35.53
CA ASP A 44 34.18 -1.04 -34.39
C ASP A 44 35.29 -0.37 -33.56
N ILE A 45 36.56 -0.65 -33.90
CA ILE A 45 37.75 -0.21 -33.16
C ILE A 45 38.27 1.16 -33.67
N ASN A 46 37.68 1.71 -34.73
CA ASN A 46 38.25 2.88 -35.44
C ASN A 46 37.52 4.21 -35.18
N ALA A 47 36.62 4.30 -34.20
CA ALA A 47 35.92 5.54 -33.88
C ALA A 47 36.49 6.22 -32.61
N THR A 48 37.52 7.03 -32.84
CA THR A 48 37.68 8.38 -32.25
C THR A 48 37.85 8.46 -30.73
N ILE A 49 39.09 8.27 -30.26
CA ILE A 49 39.61 8.97 -29.08
C ILE A 49 40.09 10.35 -29.55
N ILE A 50 39.37 11.41 -29.17
CA ILE A 50 39.92 12.77 -29.13
C ILE A 50 40.33 13.01 -27.67
N PRO A 51 41.63 13.10 -27.34
CA PRO A 51 42.06 13.61 -26.05
C PRO A 51 41.97 15.15 -26.12
N THR A 52 41.11 15.73 -25.29
CA THR A 52 41.18 17.15 -24.94
C THR A 52 41.79 17.25 -23.56
N ASN A 53 43.02 17.72 -23.56
CA ASN A 53 43.80 18.08 -22.40
C ASN A 53 43.35 19.47 -21.99
N GLU A 54 42.64 19.59 -20.87
CA GLU A 54 42.61 20.83 -20.09
C GLU A 54 42.77 20.46 -18.61
N GLU A 55 44.00 20.65 -18.17
CA GLU A 55 44.42 20.72 -16.79
C GLU A 55 44.07 22.13 -16.30
N SER A 56 43.20 22.25 -15.30
CA SER A 56 43.14 23.45 -14.48
C SER A 56 42.85 23.06 -13.03
N ASP A 57 43.82 23.44 -12.20
CA ASP A 57 43.82 23.46 -10.75
C ASP A 57 42.51 24.00 -10.17
N TYR A 58 42.09 23.48 -9.01
CA TYR A 58 41.60 24.21 -7.82
C TYR A 58 41.20 23.15 -6.79
N ASN A 59 42.10 22.80 -5.88
CA ASN A 59 42.31 23.37 -4.55
C ASN A 59 41.33 22.83 -3.48
N SER A 60 41.94 22.35 -2.41
CA SER A 60 41.34 21.93 -1.15
C SER A 60 40.55 23.05 -0.51
N ASP A 61 39.39 22.74 0.08
CA ASP A 61 39.14 23.14 1.47
C ASP A 61 37.95 22.40 2.10
N LEU A 62 38.23 21.80 3.25
CA LEU A 62 37.27 21.32 4.23
C LEU A 62 36.84 22.50 5.11
N ASN A 63 35.55 22.50 5.44
CA ASN A 63 34.90 23.03 6.65
C ASN A 63 34.15 24.36 6.59
N GLN A 64 32.99 24.28 7.26
CA GLN A 64 32.23 25.30 7.97
C GLN A 64 31.07 25.96 7.22
N VAL A 65 29.86 25.46 7.46
CA VAL A 65 28.72 26.34 7.77
C VAL A 65 27.97 25.79 8.98
N ILE A 66 28.08 26.53 10.07
CA ILE A 66 27.39 26.39 11.35
C ILE A 66 26.26 27.42 11.35
N PHE A 67 25.04 26.94 11.62
CA PHE A 67 23.87 27.58 12.26
C PHE A 67 23.29 28.88 11.68
N VAL A 68 22.00 28.82 11.34
CA VAL A 68 21.04 29.87 11.76
C VAL A 68 19.77 29.20 12.29
N SER A 69 19.46 29.48 13.55
CA SER A 69 18.23 29.11 14.24
C SER A 69 17.09 30.06 13.84
N PRO A 70 15.87 29.58 13.57
CA PRO A 70 14.74 30.45 13.28
C PRO A 70 13.91 30.68 14.54
N ASP A 71 14.30 31.67 15.35
CA ASP A 71 13.45 32.23 16.41
C ASP A 71 13.49 33.76 16.31
N ASP A 72 12.47 34.33 15.67
CA ASP A 72 11.89 35.64 15.97
C ASP A 72 10.90 36.03 14.86
N ALA A 73 9.66 35.58 14.98
CA ALA A 73 8.53 36.27 14.34
C ALA A 73 7.32 36.26 15.30
N PRO A 74 6.71 37.42 15.56
CA PRO A 74 5.97 37.69 16.78
C PRO A 74 4.53 37.15 16.79
N GLU A 75 4.14 36.57 17.92
CA GLU A 75 2.73 36.36 18.28
C GLU A 75 2.05 37.70 18.65
N ARG A 76 0.90 37.99 18.04
CA ARG A 76 -0.20 38.83 18.60
C ARG A 76 -1.42 38.89 17.67
N PRO A 77 -2.61 39.31 18.13
CA PRO A 77 -3.45 38.80 19.22
C PRO A 77 -4.83 38.33 18.72
N VAL A 78 -5.52 37.57 19.57
CA VAL A 78 -6.96 37.27 19.53
C VAL A 78 -7.82 38.55 19.45
N HIS A 79 -8.84 38.56 18.57
CA HIS A 79 -10.05 39.36 18.78
C HIS A 79 -11.33 38.58 18.46
N PHE A 80 -12.09 38.48 19.53
CA PHE A 80 -13.45 38.04 19.75
C PHE A 80 -14.49 38.78 18.88
N SER A 81 -15.55 38.09 18.45
CA SER A 81 -16.91 38.65 18.46
C SER A 81 -17.94 37.54 18.31
N VAL A 82 -18.52 37.20 19.46
CA VAL A 82 -19.89 36.69 19.62
C VAL A 82 -20.87 37.72 19.06
N VAL A 83 -21.83 37.27 18.24
CA VAL A 83 -23.18 37.85 18.06
C VAL A 83 -24.03 36.65 17.61
N ASP A 84 -24.84 36.00 18.45
CA ASP A 84 -26.05 36.45 19.16
C ASP A 84 -27.26 36.66 18.22
N SER A 85 -28.36 36.01 18.62
CA SER A 85 -29.78 36.25 18.31
C SER A 85 -30.21 36.25 16.82
N THR A 86 -31.39 35.81 16.40
CA THR A 86 -32.74 35.81 17.00
C THR A 86 -33.56 34.94 16.03
N ASP A 87 -34.26 33.91 16.49
CA ASP A 87 -35.71 33.96 16.73
C ASP A 87 -36.50 34.70 15.65
N SER A 88 -37.30 33.97 14.86
CA SER A 88 -38.49 34.50 14.18
C SER A 88 -39.31 33.38 13.55
N GLU A 89 -40.43 33.12 14.22
CA GLU A 89 -41.77 33.00 13.64
C GLU A 89 -42.06 31.77 12.75
N ASP A 90 -42.70 30.81 13.41
CA ASP A 90 -43.71 29.89 12.89
C ASP A 90 -44.82 30.63 12.11
N PRO A 91 -45.12 30.22 10.87
CA PRO A 91 -46.46 30.35 10.32
C PRO A 91 -47.12 28.96 10.28
N SER A 92 -48.01 28.75 11.25
CA SER A 92 -49.08 27.77 11.14
C SER A 92 -49.83 27.97 9.82
N LEU A 93 -49.79 26.98 8.93
CA LEU A 93 -50.84 26.79 7.95
C LEU A 93 -51.13 25.31 7.71
N SER A 94 -52.31 24.92 8.18
CA SER A 94 -53.07 23.75 7.83
C SER A 94 -53.19 23.54 6.31
N SER A 95 -52.87 22.34 5.83
CA SER A 95 -53.62 21.71 4.73
C SER A 95 -53.38 20.20 4.71
N LEU A 96 -54.42 19.46 5.05
CA LEU A 96 -54.59 18.06 4.70
C LEU A 96 -54.72 17.96 3.18
N VAL A 97 -53.82 17.23 2.53
CA VAL A 97 -54.14 16.50 1.30
C VAL A 97 -53.23 15.27 1.21
N GLU A 98 -53.93 14.17 0.99
CA GLU A 98 -53.50 12.80 0.84
C GLU A 98 -52.83 12.60 -0.53
N ASP A 99 -51.93 11.62 -0.57
CA ASP A 99 -51.29 11.01 -1.75
C ASP A 99 -50.07 11.73 -2.37
N SER A 100 -48.87 11.22 -2.03
CA SER A 100 -47.64 11.52 -2.75
C SER A 100 -46.72 10.29 -2.83
N GLU A 101 -46.40 9.95 -4.08
CA GLU A 101 -45.36 9.02 -4.58
C GLU A 101 -44.01 9.05 -3.83
N PRO A 102 -43.20 7.98 -3.94
CA PRO A 102 -42.00 7.80 -3.13
C PRO A 102 -40.97 8.91 -3.32
N VAL A 103 -40.67 9.57 -2.20
CA VAL A 103 -39.61 10.55 -1.97
C VAL A 103 -38.29 10.12 -2.62
N LYS A 104 -37.91 10.79 -3.71
CA LYS A 104 -36.53 10.79 -4.20
C LYS A 104 -35.68 11.56 -3.19
N THR A 105 -34.89 10.80 -2.44
CA THR A 105 -33.79 11.28 -1.59
C THR A 105 -32.83 12.13 -2.42
N PRO A 106 -32.21 13.21 -1.88
CA PRO A 106 -31.26 14.00 -2.65
C PRO A 106 -30.00 13.16 -2.90
N GLU A 107 -29.87 12.70 -4.13
CA GLU A 107 -28.63 12.11 -4.64
C GLU A 107 -27.55 13.18 -4.57
N THR A 108 -26.68 13.06 -3.56
CA THR A 108 -25.40 13.78 -3.51
C THR A 108 -24.73 13.54 -4.85
N GLN A 109 -24.44 14.61 -5.60
CA GLN A 109 -23.79 14.55 -6.91
C GLN A 109 -22.44 13.83 -6.82
N THR A 110 -22.47 12.51 -6.95
CA THR A 110 -21.27 11.67 -7.00
C THR A 110 -20.75 11.72 -8.42
N THR A 111 -19.71 12.54 -8.65
CA THR A 111 -18.79 12.32 -9.77
C THR A 111 -18.43 10.84 -9.83
N HIS A 112 -18.80 10.18 -10.92
CA HIS A 112 -18.60 8.75 -11.13
C HIS A 112 -17.10 8.45 -11.24
N LYS A 113 -16.47 8.04 -10.14
CA LYS A 113 -15.05 7.67 -10.12
C LYS A 113 -14.82 6.30 -10.79
N ILE A 114 -13.69 6.16 -11.46
CA ILE A 114 -13.30 4.94 -12.18
C ILE A 114 -12.63 3.95 -11.23
N GLY A 115 -13.09 2.71 -11.22
CA GLY A 115 -12.49 1.62 -10.45
C GLY A 115 -11.24 1.06 -11.12
N VAL A 116 -10.18 0.84 -10.35
CA VAL A 116 -8.91 0.26 -10.81
C VAL A 116 -8.40 -0.82 -9.86
N ASP A 117 -7.70 -1.81 -10.41
CA ASP A 117 -7.05 -2.85 -9.62
C ASP A 117 -5.62 -2.43 -9.23
N LEU A 118 -5.28 -2.54 -7.95
CA LEU A 118 -3.95 -2.27 -7.43
C LEU A 118 -3.14 -3.56 -7.28
N ASP A 119 -1.99 -3.65 -7.93
CA ASP A 119 -0.95 -4.61 -7.58
C ASP A 119 0.11 -3.90 -6.71
N ILE A 120 0.28 -4.36 -5.47
CA ILE A 120 1.22 -3.74 -4.51
C ILE A 120 2.70 -3.98 -4.85
N GLU A 121 3.00 -4.69 -5.93
CA GLU A 121 4.35 -4.81 -6.50
C GLU A 121 4.58 -3.82 -7.65
N ASN A 122 3.51 -3.19 -8.17
CA ASN A 122 3.62 -2.17 -9.20
C ASN A 122 3.73 -0.77 -8.56
N MET A 123 4.85 -0.09 -8.81
CA MET A 123 5.12 1.24 -8.26
C MET A 123 4.71 2.37 -9.21
N HIS A 124 4.55 2.08 -10.50
CA HIS A 124 4.33 3.08 -11.54
C HIS A 124 2.95 2.91 -12.18
N SER A 125 2.14 3.95 -12.10
CA SER A 125 0.82 3.98 -12.71
C SER A 125 0.34 5.40 -12.95
N ASN A 126 -0.53 5.57 -13.95
CA ASN A 126 -1.24 6.82 -14.18
C ASN A 126 -2.42 7.01 -13.20
N TYR A 127 -2.86 5.95 -12.51
CA TYR A 127 -4.09 5.95 -11.70
C TYR A 127 -3.89 6.31 -10.22
N TYR A 128 -2.66 6.17 -9.72
CA TYR A 128 -2.34 6.37 -8.31
C TYR A 128 -0.93 6.92 -8.14
N SER A 129 -0.67 7.54 -6.98
CA SER A 129 0.66 7.90 -6.53
C SER A 129 1.23 6.83 -5.59
N TYR A 130 2.55 6.71 -5.59
CA TYR A 130 3.32 5.82 -4.73
C TYR A 130 4.24 6.66 -3.84
N LYS A 131 4.24 6.39 -2.54
CA LYS A 131 5.19 6.97 -1.58
C LYS A 131 5.77 5.86 -0.72
N LYS A 132 7.08 5.85 -0.52
CA LYS A 132 7.76 4.92 0.38
C LYS A 132 8.50 5.70 1.44
N ASP A 133 8.14 5.45 2.70
CA ASP A 133 8.80 5.99 3.88
C ASP A 133 9.28 4.77 4.70
N ASP A 134 10.59 4.51 4.67
CA ASP A 134 11.22 3.31 5.25
C ASP A 134 10.57 1.99 4.79
N TYR A 135 9.80 1.38 5.70
CA TYR A 135 9.09 0.12 5.52
C TYR A 135 7.59 0.28 5.29
N LEU A 136 7.10 1.51 5.25
CA LEU A 136 5.73 1.86 4.93
C LEU A 136 5.64 2.33 3.49
N ILE A 137 4.83 1.63 2.70
CA ILE A 137 4.52 2.00 1.34
C ILE A 137 3.06 2.47 1.31
N THR A 138 2.82 3.65 0.78
CA THR A 138 1.49 4.24 0.64
C THR A 138 1.13 4.41 -0.83
N TYR A 139 0.01 3.83 -1.21
CA TYR A 139 -0.65 4.04 -2.50
C TYR A 139 -1.86 4.94 -2.30
N THR A 140 -1.93 6.02 -3.06
CA THR A 140 -3.08 6.94 -3.02
C THR A 140 -3.68 7.05 -4.41
N ALA A 141 -4.95 6.72 -4.56
CA ALA A 141 -5.65 6.87 -5.83
C ALA A 141 -5.76 8.36 -6.18
N LYS A 142 -5.54 8.71 -7.45
CA LYS A 142 -5.76 10.09 -7.92
C LYS A 142 -7.26 10.40 -7.94
N ASN A 143 -7.62 11.67 -8.03
CA ASN A 143 -8.99 12.15 -7.79
C ASN A 143 -10.09 11.41 -8.56
N GLU A 144 -9.83 11.00 -9.81
CA GLU A 144 -10.79 10.33 -10.69
C GLU A 144 -10.87 8.81 -10.49
N TYR A 145 -9.98 8.23 -9.70
CA TYR A 145 -9.85 6.78 -9.54
C TYR A 145 -10.12 6.32 -8.10
N LEU A 146 -10.48 5.04 -7.98
CA LEU A 146 -10.59 4.32 -6.73
C LEU A 146 -10.12 2.88 -6.89
N PHE A 147 -9.55 2.29 -5.85
CA PHE A 147 -9.15 0.89 -5.85
C PHE A 147 -10.37 -0.02 -5.63
N THR A 148 -10.61 -0.92 -6.59
CA THR A 148 -11.65 -1.96 -6.54
C THR A 148 -11.13 -3.29 -6.03
N SER A 149 -9.84 -3.54 -6.22
CA SER A 149 -9.15 -4.69 -5.66
C SER A 149 -7.70 -4.38 -5.35
N VAL A 150 -7.13 -5.17 -4.45
CA VAL A 150 -5.72 -5.14 -4.07
C VAL A 150 -5.18 -6.55 -4.17
N LYS A 151 -4.11 -6.71 -4.94
CA LYS A 151 -3.40 -7.98 -5.13
C LYS A 151 -1.91 -7.78 -4.95
N ARG A 152 -1.21 -8.90 -4.83
CA ARG A 152 0.25 -8.98 -4.90
C ARG A 152 0.62 -10.04 -5.94
N TYR A 153 1.14 -9.64 -7.09
CA TYR A 153 1.29 -10.52 -8.24
C TYR A 153 -0.06 -11.23 -8.54
N ASN A 154 -0.09 -12.56 -8.37
CA ASN A 154 -1.25 -13.41 -8.62
C ASN A 154 -2.09 -13.70 -7.36
N ALA A 155 -1.70 -13.18 -6.20
CA ALA A 155 -2.42 -13.40 -4.94
C ALA A 155 -3.38 -12.24 -4.68
N MET A 156 -4.69 -12.51 -4.72
CA MET A 156 -5.71 -11.54 -4.32
C MET A 156 -5.64 -11.34 -2.80
N ILE A 157 -5.54 -10.09 -2.36
CA ILE A 157 -5.54 -9.72 -0.94
C ILE A 157 -6.93 -9.26 -0.53
N TRP A 158 -7.55 -8.43 -1.38
CA TRP A 158 -8.86 -7.86 -1.12
C TRP A 158 -9.56 -7.49 -2.43
N LYS A 159 -10.89 -7.59 -2.43
CA LYS A 159 -11.75 -7.14 -3.52
C LYS A 159 -13.03 -6.54 -2.92
N ALA A 160 -13.42 -5.37 -3.39
CA ALA A 160 -14.68 -4.75 -3.03
C ALA A 160 -15.87 -5.52 -3.65
N THR A 161 -16.97 -5.60 -2.92
CA THR A 161 -18.23 -6.17 -3.42
C THR A 161 -19.18 -5.07 -3.89
N LYS A 162 -19.10 -3.88 -3.28
CA LYS A 162 -19.97 -2.73 -3.59
C LYS A 162 -19.15 -1.44 -3.77
N PRO A 163 -19.64 -0.46 -4.54
CA PRO A 163 -18.92 0.81 -4.76
C PRO A 163 -18.57 1.57 -3.48
N ARG A 164 -19.42 1.51 -2.44
CA ARG A 164 -19.14 2.16 -1.13
C ARG A 164 -17.94 1.57 -0.39
N GLU A 165 -17.52 0.36 -0.76
CA GLU A 165 -16.37 -0.31 -0.17
C GLU A 165 -15.07 0.00 -0.90
N TYR A 166 -15.11 0.74 -2.01
CA TYR A 166 -13.91 1.10 -2.75
C TYR A 166 -12.93 1.88 -1.86
N SER A 167 -11.65 1.83 -2.22
CA SER A 167 -10.59 2.43 -1.43
C SER A 167 -9.92 3.57 -2.17
N ASN A 168 -9.62 4.66 -1.48
CA ASN A 168 -8.79 5.74 -2.03
C ASN A 168 -7.33 5.66 -1.58
N LYS A 169 -7.02 4.83 -0.57
CA LYS A 169 -5.67 4.72 0.01
C LYS A 169 -5.40 3.32 0.53
N VAL A 170 -4.23 2.79 0.20
CA VAL A 170 -3.72 1.49 0.66
C VAL A 170 -2.33 1.68 1.24
N VAL A 171 -2.11 1.16 2.45
CA VAL A 171 -0.82 1.23 3.15
C VAL A 171 -0.29 -0.16 3.39
N VAL A 172 0.94 -0.42 2.97
CA VAL A 172 1.65 -1.70 3.14
C VAL A 172 2.78 -1.50 4.13
N ASN A 173 2.76 -2.27 5.21
CA ASN A 173 3.90 -2.42 6.10
C ASN A 173 4.69 -3.66 5.71
N VAL A 174 5.90 -3.46 5.21
CA VAL A 174 6.76 -4.52 4.65
C VAL A 174 7.33 -5.43 5.74
N ILE A 175 7.71 -4.87 6.90
CA ILE A 175 8.32 -5.63 8.01
C ILE A 175 7.33 -6.63 8.58
N ILE A 176 6.17 -6.13 8.99
CA ILE A 176 5.14 -6.99 9.58
C ILE A 176 4.31 -7.69 8.51
N LYS A 177 4.49 -7.39 7.21
CA LYS A 177 3.75 -7.97 6.07
C LYS A 177 2.24 -7.78 6.18
N ARG A 178 1.83 -6.54 6.44
CA ARG A 178 0.43 -6.14 6.62
C ARG A 178 0.01 -5.15 5.55
N VAL A 179 -1.23 -5.25 5.11
CA VAL A 179 -1.86 -4.33 4.17
C VAL A 179 -3.08 -3.73 4.85
N THR A 180 -3.17 -2.41 4.91
CA THR A 180 -4.30 -1.66 5.45
C THR A 180 -4.98 -0.93 4.31
N ILE A 181 -6.28 -1.15 4.15
CA ILE A 181 -7.10 -0.60 3.07
C ILE A 181 -8.06 0.38 3.70
N TYR A 182 -7.95 1.65 3.33
CA TYR A 182 -8.84 2.72 3.78
C TYR A 182 -9.96 2.88 2.77
N ARG A 183 -11.19 2.55 3.18
CA ARG A 183 -12.39 2.60 2.35
C ARG A 183 -12.97 4.00 2.36
N ILE A 184 -13.71 4.34 1.30
CA ILE A 184 -14.37 5.65 1.18
C ILE A 184 -15.52 5.86 2.17
N ASP A 185 -16.06 4.78 2.74
CA ASP A 185 -17.07 4.84 3.81
C ASP A 185 -16.47 5.07 5.21
N GLY A 186 -15.17 5.38 5.28
CA GLY A 186 -14.45 5.64 6.52
C GLY A 186 -13.99 4.37 7.25
N GLN A 187 -14.40 3.18 6.82
CA GLN A 187 -13.94 1.93 7.40
C GLN A 187 -12.52 1.59 6.91
N LYS A 188 -11.80 0.78 7.69
CA LYS A 188 -10.55 0.16 7.26
C LYS A 188 -10.66 -1.36 7.31
N LYS A 189 -10.00 -2.02 6.37
CA LYS A 189 -9.74 -3.47 6.42
C LYS A 189 -8.24 -3.70 6.54
N ILE A 190 -7.85 -4.64 7.38
CA ILE A 190 -6.45 -4.95 7.64
C ILE A 190 -6.22 -6.40 7.27
N PHE A 191 -5.22 -6.66 6.44
CA PHE A 191 -4.84 -8.00 5.99
C PHE A 191 -3.42 -8.30 6.42
N GLN A 192 -3.20 -9.50 6.94
CA GLN A 192 -1.91 -9.97 7.41
C GLN A 192 -1.47 -11.17 6.58
N ARG A 193 -0.26 -11.10 6.03
CA ARG A 193 0.30 -12.22 5.28
C ARG A 193 0.67 -13.33 6.23
N ILE A 194 0.20 -14.53 5.93
CA ILE A 194 0.57 -15.75 6.63
C ILE A 194 1.57 -16.50 5.76
N LYS A 195 2.56 -17.11 6.40
CA LYS A 195 3.53 -17.94 5.68
C LYS A 195 2.79 -19.16 5.12
N SER A 196 2.75 -19.23 3.79
CA SER A 196 2.46 -20.47 3.07
C SER A 196 3.79 -21.20 2.86
N GLY A 197 3.80 -22.53 2.94
CA GLY A 197 5.02 -23.33 2.65
C GLY A 197 5.55 -23.07 1.24
N CYS A 198 6.79 -23.52 0.94
CA CYS A 198 7.55 -23.20 -0.28
C CYS A 198 6.76 -23.35 -1.60
N CYS A 199 5.77 -24.24 -1.65
CA CYS A 199 4.97 -24.54 -2.85
C CYS A 199 3.52 -24.00 -2.82
N ARG A 200 3.13 -23.19 -1.83
CA ARG A 200 1.75 -22.70 -1.68
C ARG A 200 1.65 -21.21 -1.96
N LYS A 201 0.57 -20.78 -2.61
CA LYS A 201 0.23 -19.35 -2.77
C LYS A 201 0.19 -18.65 -1.41
N ALA A 202 0.67 -17.41 -1.37
CA ALA A 202 0.61 -16.60 -0.16
C ALA A 202 -0.84 -16.47 0.31
N ILE A 203 -1.07 -16.70 1.61
CA ILE A 203 -2.38 -16.56 2.24
C ILE A 203 -2.40 -15.22 2.97
N TRP A 204 -3.52 -14.51 2.87
CA TRP A 204 -3.77 -13.26 3.56
C TRP A 204 -5.06 -13.41 4.36
N GLU A 205 -4.99 -13.12 5.66
CA GLU A 205 -6.16 -13.16 6.54
C GLU A 205 -6.53 -11.74 6.96
N GLU A 206 -7.83 -11.46 7.00
CA GLU A 206 -8.36 -10.21 7.52
C GLU A 206 -8.28 -10.21 9.06
N ILE A 207 -7.69 -9.16 9.62
CA ILE A 207 -7.66 -8.92 11.07
C ILE A 207 -8.80 -7.98 11.42
N VAL A 208 -9.67 -8.44 12.30
CA VAL A 208 -10.68 -7.59 12.95
C VAL A 208 -10.06 -7.03 14.23
N GLU A 209 -9.83 -5.71 14.27
CA GLU A 209 -9.44 -5.03 15.50
C GLU A 209 -10.66 -4.99 16.44
N ILE A 210 -10.67 -5.85 17.47
CA ILE A 210 -11.68 -5.81 18.52
C ILE A 210 -11.24 -4.72 19.50
N SER A 211 -11.95 -3.58 19.54
CA SER A 211 -11.81 -2.60 20.61
C SER A 211 -12.23 -3.26 21.92
N ARG A 212 -11.31 -3.37 22.88
CA ARG A 212 -11.59 -3.78 24.26
C ARG A 212 -12.11 -2.59 25.07
#